data_AF-A0A3N0XZ63-F1
#
_entry.id   AF-A0A3N0XZ63-F1
#
_cell.length_a   1.000
_cell.length_b   1.000
_cell.length_c   1.000
_cell.angle_alpha   90.00
_cell.angle_beta   90.00
_cell.angle_gamma   90.00
#
_symmetry.space_group_name_H-M   'P 1'
#
loop_
_entity.id
_entity.type
_entity.pdbx_description
1 polymer ?
#
loop_
_entity_poly.entity_id
_entity_poly.type
_entity_poly.pdbx_seq_one_letter_code
_entity_poly.pdbx_strand_id
1 'polypeptide(L)'
;MGYRCRIPQVKPLLNQKQRQKRLTWATEKQHWTVAQWSKVTVSASPTHTSYHLKSQSSSPQSSDCEDTDKRKTHNFLERKRRNDLRSRFLALRDEIPGLVDCPKTPKVVILTKATEYLRSLHISDKQKAQEKKQLKSRQQQLLRRLAELKRT
;
A
#
# COMPACT_ATOMS: atom_id res chain seq x y z
N MET A 1 20.66 -2.09 -3.51
CA MET A 1 20.58 -0.62 -3.66
C MET A 1 19.22 -0.13 -3.17
N GLY A 2 19.10 0.17 -1.87
CA GLY A 2 17.85 0.59 -1.23
C GLY A 2 17.86 2.10 -0.97
N TYR A 3 16.85 2.83 -1.43
CA TYR A 3 16.75 4.27 -1.18
C TYR A 3 16.07 4.52 0.16
N ARG A 4 16.86 4.99 1.14
CA ARG A 4 16.35 5.59 2.38
C ARG A 4 15.66 6.91 2.03
N CYS A 5 14.36 7.01 2.29
CA CYS A 5 13.64 8.29 2.21
C CYS A 5 14.18 9.23 3.30
N ARG A 6 14.97 10.25 2.93
CA ARG A 6 15.32 11.33 3.87
C ARG A 6 14.12 12.26 4.03
N ILE A 7 13.39 12.11 5.14
CA ILE A 7 12.53 13.18 5.65
C ILE A 7 13.48 14.28 6.18
N PRO A 8 13.39 15.54 5.71
CA PRO A 8 14.21 16.61 6.26
C PRO A 8 13.93 16.76 7.77
N GLN A 9 14.95 16.57 8.60
CA GLN A 9 14.81 16.69 10.06
C GLN A 9 14.61 18.14 10.52
N VAL A 10 14.82 19.12 9.64
CA VAL A 10 14.68 20.55 9.95
C VAL A 10 13.66 21.17 9.00
N LYS A 11 12.61 21.77 9.58
CA LYS A 11 11.65 22.59 8.83
C LYS A 11 12.44 23.70 8.12
N PRO A 12 12.24 23.94 6.81
CA PRO A 12 12.94 25.03 6.13
C PRO A 12 12.66 26.32 6.90
N LEU A 13 13.72 26.97 7.38
CA LEU A 13 13.61 28.24 8.09
C LEU A 13 13.05 29.27 7.12
N LEU A 14 11.75 29.58 7.24
CA LEU A 14 11.16 30.64 6.44
C LEU A 14 11.90 31.94 6.73
N ASN A 15 12.28 32.65 5.68
CA ASN A 15 12.84 33.99 5.85
C ASN A 15 11.74 34.97 6.34
N GLN A 16 12.15 36.14 6.82
CA GLN A 16 11.23 37.12 7.40
C GLN A 16 10.15 37.58 6.42
N LYS A 17 10.50 37.72 5.13
CA LYS A 17 9.55 38.09 4.07
C LYS A 17 8.47 37.02 3.87
N GLN A 18 8.84 35.74 3.91
CA GLN A 18 7.90 34.63 3.80
C GLN A 18 7.02 34.52 5.04
N ARG A 19 7.57 34.75 6.25
CA ARG A 19 6.78 34.80 7.49
C ARG A 19 5.73 35.89 7.43
N GLN A 20 6.12 37.11 7.01
CA GLN A 20 5.20 38.23 6.89
C GLN A 20 4.07 37.92 5.90
N LYS A 21 4.40 37.36 4.72
CA LYS A 21 3.39 36.96 3.72
C LYS A 21 2.38 35.94 4.26
N ARG A 22 2.84 34.97 5.05
CA ARG A 22 1.94 33.97 5.64
C ARG A 22 1.08 34.58 6.75
N LEU A 23 1.65 35.48 7.54
CA LEU A 23 0.91 36.19 8.58
C LEU A 23 -0.17 37.09 7.95
N THR A 24 0.17 37.89 6.95
CA THR A 24 -0.80 38.75 6.25
C THR A 24 -1.91 37.92 5.62
N TRP A 25 -1.59 36.80 4.98
CA TRP A 25 -2.59 35.89 4.43
C TRP A 25 -3.49 35.31 5.52
N ALA A 26 -2.92 34.88 6.65
CA ALA A 26 -3.69 34.34 7.76
C ALA A 26 -4.63 35.42 8.33
N THR A 27 -4.15 36.65 8.52
CA THR A 27 -4.93 37.80 9.02
C THR A 27 -6.06 38.17 8.05
N GLU A 28 -5.76 38.22 6.75
CA GLU A 28 -6.74 38.56 5.71
C GLU A 28 -7.89 37.55 5.65
N LYS A 29 -7.60 36.27 5.92
CA LYS A 29 -8.59 35.18 5.85
C LYS A 29 -9.16 34.75 7.20
N GLN A 30 -8.91 35.50 8.30
CA GLN A 30 -9.42 35.14 9.64
C GLN A 30 -10.95 35.02 9.72
N HIS A 31 -11.68 35.83 8.94
CA HIS A 31 -13.14 35.90 9.00
C HIS A 31 -13.83 34.94 8.02
N TRP A 32 -13.09 34.04 7.38
CA TRP A 32 -13.65 33.15 6.38
C TRP A 32 -14.53 32.06 7.01
N THR A 33 -15.72 31.90 6.44
CA THR A 33 -16.66 30.83 6.78
C THR A 33 -16.23 29.47 6.20
N VAL A 34 -16.71 28.37 6.78
CA VAL A 34 -16.43 27.01 6.30
C VAL A 34 -16.77 26.84 4.80
N ALA A 35 -17.84 27.48 4.32
CA ALA A 35 -18.22 27.47 2.91
C ALA A 35 -17.21 28.20 1.99
N GLN A 36 -16.52 29.21 2.50
CA GLN A 36 -15.45 29.91 1.76
C GLN A 36 -14.15 29.09 1.76
N TRP A 37 -13.82 28.45 2.89
CA TRP A 37 -12.70 27.51 2.98
C TRP A 37 -12.87 26.33 2.02
N SER A 38 -14.09 25.79 1.92
CA SER A 38 -14.42 24.66 1.05
C SER A 38 -14.19 24.93 -0.44
N LYS A 39 -14.12 26.19 -0.88
CA LYS A 39 -13.81 26.56 -2.27
C LYS A 39 -12.31 26.50 -2.58
N VAL A 40 -11.45 26.55 -1.56
CA VAL A 40 -9.98 26.59 -1.71
C VAL A 40 -9.35 25.26 -1.27
N THR A 41 -9.97 24.53 -0.35
CA THR A 41 -9.55 23.19 0.02
C THR A 41 -10.09 22.17 -0.97
N VAL A 42 -9.25 21.78 -1.93
CA VAL A 42 -9.29 20.58 -2.79
C VAL A 42 -10.68 19.93 -2.93
N SER A 43 -11.32 20.19 -4.07
CA SER A 43 -12.49 19.45 -4.56
C SER A 43 -12.20 17.95 -4.64
N ALA A 44 -12.62 17.22 -3.62
CA ALA A 44 -12.72 15.76 -3.65
C ALA A 44 -14.19 15.38 -3.89
N SER A 45 -14.60 15.42 -5.16
CA SER A 45 -15.76 14.66 -5.67
C SER A 45 -15.62 14.50 -7.19
N PRO A 46 -15.61 13.26 -7.72
CA PRO A 46 -15.65 13.01 -9.14
C PRO A 46 -17.11 12.83 -9.58
N THR A 47 -17.69 13.85 -10.23
CA THR A 47 -18.89 13.65 -11.05
C THR A 47 -18.76 14.49 -12.31
N HIS A 48 -18.70 13.79 -13.45
CA HIS A 48 -18.84 14.35 -14.78
C HIS A 48 -20.12 15.20 -14.83
N THR A 49 -20.00 16.52 -15.04
CA THR A 49 -21.06 17.26 -15.72
C THR A 49 -20.45 18.37 -16.55
N SER A 50 -20.68 18.27 -17.85
CA SER A 50 -20.38 19.27 -18.85
C SER A 50 -21.26 20.49 -18.64
N TYR A 51 -20.67 21.64 -18.33
CA TYR A 51 -21.21 22.94 -18.70
C TYR A 51 -20.07 23.92 -18.95
N HIS A 52 -19.96 24.25 -20.22
CA HIS A 52 -19.30 25.41 -20.78
C HIS A 52 -19.95 26.68 -20.21
N LEU A 53 -19.21 27.62 -19.59
CA LEU A 53 -19.57 29.04 -19.64
C LEU A 53 -18.39 29.99 -19.31
N LYS A 54 -18.08 30.79 -20.33
CA LYS A 54 -17.53 32.16 -20.35
C LYS A 54 -16.11 32.44 -19.82
N SER A 55 -15.25 32.64 -20.81
CA SER A 55 -14.10 33.53 -20.83
C SER A 55 -14.39 34.93 -20.25
N GLN A 56 -13.58 35.34 -19.28
CA GLN A 56 -13.13 36.73 -19.15
C GLN A 56 -11.59 36.71 -19.05
N SER A 57 -10.96 37.33 -20.04
CA SER A 57 -9.51 37.47 -20.16
C SER A 57 -8.99 38.48 -19.14
N SER A 58 -8.21 37.99 -18.17
CA SER A 58 -7.04 38.71 -17.66
C SER A 58 -6.06 37.66 -17.12
N SER A 59 -5.05 37.35 -17.92
CA SER A 59 -3.95 36.48 -17.48
C SER A 59 -3.18 37.16 -16.36
N PRO A 60 -2.86 36.42 -15.30
CA PRO A 60 -1.45 36.27 -14.97
C PRO A 60 -1.08 34.80 -15.05
N GLN A 61 0.11 34.56 -15.59
CA GLN A 61 0.80 33.32 -15.98
C GLN A 61 0.94 32.22 -14.90
N SER A 62 0.14 32.25 -13.82
CA SER A 62 0.26 31.38 -12.63
C SER A 62 -0.78 30.26 -12.56
N SER A 63 -1.87 30.30 -13.34
CA SER A 63 -2.95 29.31 -13.30
C SER A 63 -2.50 27.91 -13.76
N ASP A 64 -1.64 27.82 -14.77
CA ASP A 64 -1.13 26.54 -15.29
C ASP A 64 -0.15 25.85 -14.32
N CYS A 65 0.55 26.62 -13.47
CA CYS A 65 1.54 26.06 -12.57
C CYS A 65 0.91 25.15 -11.51
N GLU A 66 -0.19 25.59 -10.90
CA GLU A 66 -0.94 24.83 -9.88
C GLU A 66 -1.54 23.53 -10.45
N ASP A 67 -2.02 23.55 -11.70
CA ASP A 67 -2.48 22.33 -12.39
C ASP A 67 -1.32 21.36 -12.64
N THR A 68 -0.18 21.88 -13.08
CA THR A 68 1.00 21.03 -13.33
C THR A 68 1.52 20.38 -12.05
N ASP A 69 1.47 21.08 -10.91
CA ASP A 69 1.95 20.56 -9.62
C ASP A 69 1.00 19.52 -9.02
N LYS A 70 -0.32 19.68 -9.20
CA LYS A 70 -1.31 18.63 -8.90
C LYS A 70 -1.08 17.39 -9.74
N ARG A 71 -0.87 17.56 -11.06
CA ARG A 71 -0.56 16.46 -11.98
C ARG A 71 0.76 15.75 -11.64
N LYS A 72 1.82 16.49 -11.30
CA LYS A 72 3.09 15.93 -10.83
C LYS A 72 2.92 15.11 -9.56
N THR A 73 2.21 15.66 -8.57
CA THR A 73 1.94 15.00 -7.28
C THR A 73 1.15 13.71 -7.48
N HIS A 74 0.08 13.76 -8.29
CA HIS A 74 -0.69 12.58 -8.66
C HIS A 74 0.18 11.49 -9.31
N ASN A 75 0.98 11.85 -10.31
CA ASN A 75 1.89 10.92 -11.00
C ASN A 75 2.95 10.33 -10.08
N PHE A 76 3.44 11.10 -9.12
CA PHE A 76 4.37 10.62 -8.10
C PHE A 76 3.72 9.55 -7.23
N LEU A 77 2.53 9.82 -6.68
CA LEU A 77 1.80 8.89 -5.83
C LEU A 77 1.45 7.59 -6.56
N GLU A 78 0.97 7.68 -7.80
CA GLU A 78 0.63 6.51 -8.59
C GLU A 78 1.88 5.70 -8.99
N ARG A 79 3.01 6.34 -9.29
CA ARG A 79 4.28 5.63 -9.50
C ARG A 79 4.72 4.88 -8.24
N LYS A 80 4.61 5.50 -7.07
CA LYS A 80 4.90 4.87 -5.78
C LYS A 80 4.01 3.65 -5.56
N ARG A 81 2.68 3.80 -5.74
CA ARG A 81 1.71 2.71 -5.66
C ARG A 81 2.07 1.54 -6.58
N ARG A 82 2.45 1.82 -7.84
CA ARG A 82 2.89 0.76 -8.78
C ARG A 82 4.18 0.07 -8.36
N ASN A 83 5.13 0.80 -7.78
CA ASN A 83 6.37 0.23 -7.26
C ASN A 83 6.07 -0.69 -6.06
N ASP A 84 5.27 -0.23 -5.11
CA ASP A 84 4.85 -1.02 -3.95
C ASP A 84 4.13 -2.30 -4.38
N LEU A 85 3.22 -2.21 -5.37
CA LEU A 85 2.54 -3.37 -5.93
C LEU A 85 3.53 -4.34 -6.60
N ARG A 86 4.51 -3.84 -7.36
CA ARG A 86 5.54 -4.68 -7.98
C ARG A 86 6.36 -5.42 -6.93
N SER A 87 6.76 -4.73 -5.85
CA SER A 87 7.49 -5.35 -4.74
C SER A 87 6.68 -6.45 -4.05
N ARG A 88 5.38 -6.25 -3.84
CA ARG A 88 4.48 -7.29 -3.30
C ARG A 88 4.37 -8.52 -4.22
N PHE A 89 4.32 -8.32 -5.55
CA PHE A 89 4.33 -9.43 -6.50
C PHE A 89 5.65 -10.21 -6.49
N LEU A 90 6.78 -9.52 -6.33
CA LEU A 90 8.09 -10.17 -6.21
C LEU A 90 8.18 -10.99 -4.93
N ALA A 91 7.80 -10.40 -3.79
CA ALA A 91 7.76 -11.13 -2.52
C ALA A 91 6.85 -12.37 -2.60
N LEU A 92 5.66 -12.24 -3.21
CA LEU A 92 4.77 -13.40 -3.40
C LEU A 92 5.40 -14.48 -4.29
N ARG A 93 6.09 -14.10 -5.37
CA ARG A 93 6.78 -15.05 -6.25
C ARG A 93 7.85 -15.84 -5.50
N ASP A 94 8.59 -15.17 -4.63
CA ASP A 94 9.72 -15.78 -3.90
C ASP A 94 9.26 -16.84 -2.88
N GLU A 95 8.00 -16.80 -2.44
CA GLU A 95 7.37 -17.81 -1.59
C GLU A 95 6.84 -19.04 -2.35
N ILE A 96 6.79 -18.98 -3.68
CA ILE A 96 6.18 -20.04 -4.51
C ILE A 96 7.29 -20.95 -5.07
N PRO A 97 7.29 -22.25 -4.73
CA PRO A 97 8.25 -23.20 -5.28
C PRO A 97 8.20 -23.22 -6.82
N GLY A 98 9.38 -23.23 -7.44
CA GLY A 98 9.54 -23.23 -8.90
C GLY A 98 9.42 -21.86 -9.58
N LEU A 99 9.09 -20.78 -8.86
CA LEU A 99 9.05 -19.42 -9.41
C LEU A 99 10.17 -18.50 -8.93
N VAL A 100 10.90 -18.87 -7.87
CA VAL A 100 11.97 -18.06 -7.25
C VAL A 100 13.04 -17.67 -8.27
N ASP A 101 13.49 -18.64 -9.08
CA ASP A 101 14.56 -18.45 -10.08
C ASP A 101 14.05 -17.88 -11.42
N CYS A 102 12.77 -17.50 -11.50
CA CYS A 102 12.13 -17.00 -12.71
C CYS A 102 11.87 -15.47 -12.60
N PRO A 103 12.88 -14.61 -12.87
CA PRO A 103 12.79 -13.17 -12.61
C PRO A 103 11.74 -12.44 -13.46
N LYS A 104 11.39 -13.00 -14.62
CA LYS A 104 10.45 -12.42 -15.59
C LYS A 104 9.07 -13.09 -15.56
N THR A 105 8.70 -13.74 -14.46
CA THR A 105 7.40 -14.42 -14.35
C THR A 105 6.23 -13.43 -14.50
N PRO A 106 5.25 -13.70 -15.39
CA PRO A 106 4.07 -12.85 -15.54
C PRO A 106 3.21 -12.79 -14.27
N LYS A 107 2.57 -11.65 -14.01
CA LYS A 107 1.71 -11.46 -12.83
C LYS A 107 0.60 -12.50 -12.72
N VAL A 108 -0.06 -12.83 -13.83
CA VAL A 108 -1.13 -13.83 -13.85
C VAL A 108 -0.62 -15.21 -13.44
N VAL A 109 0.60 -15.58 -13.86
CA VAL A 109 1.21 -16.86 -13.49
C VAL A 109 1.53 -16.90 -12.00
N ILE A 110 2.04 -15.80 -11.43
CA ILE A 110 2.27 -15.70 -9.97
C ILE A 110 0.96 -15.94 -9.20
N LEU A 111 -0.15 -15.31 -9.61
CA LEU A 111 -1.45 -15.48 -8.93
C LEU A 111 -2.00 -16.91 -9.06
N THR A 112 -1.94 -17.49 -10.26
CA THR A 112 -2.40 -18.86 -10.51
C THR A 112 -1.60 -19.85 -9.67
N LYS A 113 -0.26 -19.75 -9.70
CA LYS A 113 0.62 -20.66 -8.96
C LYS A 113 0.53 -20.46 -7.45
N ALA A 114 0.35 -19.23 -6.97
CA ALA A 114 0.10 -18.97 -5.55
C ALA A 114 -1.17 -19.70 -5.06
N THR A 115 -2.24 -19.64 -5.86
CA THR A 115 -3.51 -20.27 -5.52
C THR A 115 -3.40 -21.80 -5.52
N GLU A 116 -2.73 -22.37 -6.51
CA GLU A 116 -2.41 -23.81 -6.56
C GLU A 116 -1.59 -24.24 -5.35
N TYR A 117 -0.53 -23.47 -5.03
CA TYR A 117 0.35 -23.77 -3.91
C TYR A 117 -0.38 -23.72 -2.57
N LEU A 118 -1.21 -22.69 -2.33
CA LEU A 118 -2.02 -22.59 -1.11
C LEU A 118 -2.95 -23.80 -0.93
N ARG A 119 -3.59 -24.26 -2.01
CA ARG A 119 -4.42 -25.48 -1.95
C ARG A 119 -3.60 -26.71 -1.56
N SER A 120 -2.41 -26.86 -2.14
CA SER A 120 -1.52 -27.98 -1.82
C SER A 120 -1.06 -27.95 -0.36
N LEU A 121 -0.74 -26.76 0.19
CA LEU A 121 -0.38 -26.59 1.59
C LEU A 121 -1.51 -27.00 2.51
N HIS A 122 -2.75 -26.56 2.25
CA HIS A 122 -3.91 -26.97 3.05
C HIS A 122 -4.13 -28.49 3.06
N ILE A 123 -3.90 -29.16 1.92
CA ILE A 123 -4.00 -30.62 1.85
C ILE A 123 -2.89 -31.27 2.67
N SER A 124 -1.65 -30.81 2.50
CA SER A 124 -0.48 -31.32 3.25
C SER A 124 -0.65 -31.13 4.76
N ASP A 125 -1.12 -29.98 5.20
CA ASP A 125 -1.34 -29.69 6.63
C ASP A 125 -2.40 -30.60 7.24
N LYS A 126 -3.50 -30.86 6.52
CA LYS A 126 -4.53 -31.82 6.96
C LYS A 126 -3.96 -33.23 7.08
N GLN A 127 -3.19 -33.68 6.09
CA GLN A 127 -2.54 -35.00 6.12
C GLN A 127 -1.58 -35.13 7.30
N LYS A 128 -0.68 -34.16 7.49
CA LYS A 128 0.26 -34.13 8.61
C LYS A 128 -0.45 -34.09 9.97
N ALA A 129 -1.54 -33.34 10.08
CA ALA A 129 -2.34 -33.29 11.31
C ALA A 129 -2.98 -34.66 11.62
N GLN A 130 -3.49 -35.35 10.60
CA GLN A 130 -4.06 -36.68 10.74
C GLN A 130 -2.99 -37.72 11.12
N GLU A 131 -1.85 -37.72 10.46
CA GLU A 131 -0.72 -38.59 10.77
C GLU A 131 -0.24 -38.38 12.21
N LYS A 132 -0.06 -37.12 12.63
CA LYS A 132 0.29 -36.78 14.01
C LYS A 132 -0.72 -37.33 15.02
N LYS A 133 -2.02 -37.29 14.72
CA LYS A 133 -3.07 -37.87 15.57
C LYS A 133 -2.95 -39.39 15.64
N GLN A 134 -2.72 -40.06 14.51
CA GLN A 134 -2.55 -41.51 14.44
C GLN A 134 -1.33 -41.96 15.23
N LEU A 135 -0.17 -41.32 15.02
CA LEU A 135 1.07 -41.62 15.73
C LEU A 135 0.92 -41.42 17.25
N LYS A 136 0.27 -40.34 17.70
CA LYS A 136 -0.02 -40.13 19.12
C LYS A 136 -0.89 -41.23 19.71
N SER A 137 -1.96 -41.63 19.01
CA SER A 137 -2.82 -42.73 19.44
C SER A 137 -2.03 -44.04 19.56
N ARG A 138 -1.20 -44.33 18.55
CA ARG A 138 -0.34 -45.51 18.55
C ARG A 138 0.67 -45.50 19.69
N GLN A 139 1.32 -44.37 19.93
CA GLN A 139 2.24 -44.19 21.06
C GLN A 139 1.54 -44.47 22.39
N GLN A 140 0.35 -43.91 22.62
CA GLN A 140 -0.41 -44.15 23.84
C GLN A 140 -0.78 -45.63 24.02
N GLN A 141 -1.18 -46.31 22.93
CA GLN A 141 -1.46 -47.75 22.97
C GLN A 141 -0.23 -48.56 23.38
N LEU A 142 0.94 -48.24 22.80
CA LEU A 142 2.19 -48.92 23.12
C LEU A 142 2.63 -48.67 24.57
N LEU A 143 2.49 -47.44 25.07
CA LEU A 143 2.78 -47.10 26.46
C LEU A 143 1.89 -47.87 27.44
N ARG A 144 0.59 -48.03 27.13
CA ARG A 144 -0.32 -48.86 27.95
C ARG A 144 0.15 -50.32 27.99
N ARG A 145 0.47 -50.91 26.85
CA ARG A 145 0.99 -52.29 26.77
C ARG A 145 2.29 -52.47 27.55
N LEU A 146 3.22 -51.52 27.44
CA LEU A 146 4.46 -51.55 28.22
C LEU A 146 4.20 -51.47 29.73
N ALA A 147 3.21 -50.68 30.17
CA ALA A 147 2.85 -50.61 31.58
C ALA A 147 2.23 -51.91 32.10
N GLU A 148 1.42 -52.60 31.28
CA GLU A 148 0.86 -53.91 31.61
C GLU A 148 1.95 -54.97 31.75
N LEU A 149 2.87 -55.06 30.79
CA LEU A 149 3.98 -56.03 30.80
C LEU A 149 5.02 -55.80 31.90
N LYS A 150 5.11 -54.58 32.45
CA LYS A 150 5.99 -54.26 33.57
C LYS A 150 5.38 -54.58 34.94
N ARG A 151 4.09 -54.89 35.00
CA ARG A 151 3.38 -55.25 36.24
C ARG A 151 3.39 -56.76 36.51
N THR A 152 3.65 -57.56 35.48
CA THR A 152 3.92 -59.00 35.54
C THR A 152 5.40 -59.25 35.79
#